data_AF-A0A9P7X9U4-F1
#
_entry.id   AF-A0A9P7X9U4-F1
#
_cell.length_a   1.000
_cell.length_b   1.000
_cell.length_c   1.000
_cell.angle_alpha   90.00
_cell.angle_beta   90.00
_cell.angle_gamma   90.00
#
_symmetry.space_group_name_H-M   'P 1'
#
loop_
_entity.id
_entity.type
_entity.pdbx_description
1 polymer ?
#
loop_
_entity_poly.entity_id
_entity_poly.type
_entity_poly.pdbx_seq_one_letter_code
_entity_poly.pdbx_strand_id
1 'polypeptide(L)'
;MSQDLIKRYAVTLNNHKQKGRVDFTTVQVPDGLRHKESWTVTIKFTYARNADNEEVAPFFEVGHGATKGKALTAASFLALRTLGYIPPNTHEPESEGEIS
;
A
#
# COMPACT_ATOMS: atom_id res chain seq x y z
N MET A 1 7.39 -12.31 -14.11
CA MET A 1 6.05 -12.18 -13.50
C MET A 1 5.99 -11.10 -12.40
N SER A 2 6.73 -9.97 -12.50
CA SER A 2 6.94 -9.07 -11.35
C SER A 2 6.33 -7.65 -11.44
N GLN A 3 5.67 -7.26 -12.53
CA GLN A 3 4.92 -5.98 -12.60
C GLN A 3 3.43 -6.11 -12.25
N ASP A 4 2.87 -7.32 -12.29
CA ASP A 4 1.43 -7.54 -12.16
C ASP A 4 0.93 -7.48 -10.71
N LEU A 5 1.75 -7.81 -9.71
CA LEU A 5 1.36 -7.73 -8.30
C LEU A 5 1.36 -6.29 -7.78
N ILE A 6 2.35 -5.49 -8.19
CA ILE A 6 2.49 -4.08 -7.81
C ILE A 6 1.25 -3.27 -8.21
N LYS A 7 0.70 -3.56 -9.39
CA LYS A 7 -0.51 -2.92 -9.89
C LYS A 7 -1.77 -3.37 -9.12
N ARG A 8 -1.86 -4.61 -8.65
CA ARG A 8 -3.11 -5.15 -8.08
C ARG A 8 -3.53 -4.46 -6.78
N TYR A 9 -2.64 -4.25 -5.81
CA TYR A 9 -3.05 -3.68 -4.51
C TYR A 9 -3.41 -2.19 -4.61
N ALA A 10 -2.59 -1.40 -5.29
CA ALA A 10 -2.85 0.03 -5.48
C ALA A 10 -4.12 0.27 -6.34
N VAL A 11 -4.36 -0.57 -7.36
CA VAL A 11 -5.60 -0.51 -8.17
C VAL A 11 -6.81 -0.90 -7.32
N THR A 12 -6.73 -1.95 -6.50
CA THR A 12 -7.84 -2.35 -5.62
C THR A 12 -8.22 -1.25 -4.63
N LEU A 13 -7.24 -0.58 -4.02
CA LEU A 13 -7.51 0.57 -3.14
C LEU A 13 -8.18 1.74 -3.87
N ASN A 14 -7.70 2.07 -5.07
CA ASN A 14 -8.35 3.11 -5.90
C ASN A 14 -9.78 2.73 -6.29
N ASN A 15 -10.04 1.45 -6.58
CA ASN A 15 -11.39 0.96 -6.86
C ASN A 15 -12.29 1.06 -5.62
N HIS A 16 -11.78 0.78 -4.43
CA HIS A 16 -12.53 0.98 -3.18
C HIS A 16 -12.83 2.46 -2.92
N LYS A 17 -11.90 3.36 -3.25
CA LYS A 17 -12.12 4.81 -3.18
C LYS A 17 -13.21 5.28 -4.11
N GLN A 18 -13.18 4.85 -5.38
CA GLN A 18 -14.21 5.18 -6.37
C GLN A 18 -15.60 4.65 -5.98
N LYS A 19 -15.66 3.53 -5.26
CA LYS A 19 -16.91 2.95 -4.72
C LYS A 19 -17.35 3.58 -3.39
N GLY A 20 -16.65 4.61 -2.89
CA GLY A 20 -16.97 5.26 -1.62
C GLY A 20 -16.77 4.39 -0.38
N ARG A 21 -15.98 3.30 -0.49
CA ARG A 21 -15.69 2.40 0.64
C ARG A 21 -14.57 2.93 1.52
N VAL A 22 -13.64 3.68 0.94
CA VAL A 22 -12.53 4.31 1.63
C VAL A 22 -12.33 5.72 1.09
N ASP A 23 -11.83 6.61 1.92
CA ASP A 23 -11.22 7.86 1.47
C ASP A 23 -9.83 7.98 2.08
N PHE A 24 -8.86 8.35 1.24
CA PHE A 24 -7.48 8.45 1.66
C PHE A 24 -6.68 9.48 0.86
N THR A 25 -5.60 9.93 1.48
CA THR A 25 -4.55 10.77 0.87
C THR A 25 -3.23 10.01 0.86
N THR A 26 -2.37 10.31 -0.12
CA THR A 26 -1.07 9.66 -0.26
C THR A 26 0.04 10.70 -0.21
N VAL A 27 1.02 10.49 0.67
CA VAL A 27 2.25 11.28 0.75
C VAL A 27 3.41 10.39 0.31
N GLN A 28 4.33 10.93 -0.50
CA GLN A 28 5.43 10.16 -1.08
C GLN A 28 6.71 10.96 -0.93
N VAL A 29 7.73 10.35 -0.31
CA VAL A 29 8.99 10.99 0.00
C VAL A 29 10.12 10.09 -0.52
N PRO A 30 11.03 10.61 -1.38
CA PRO A 30 12.29 9.93 -1.65
C PRO A 30 13.20 10.06 -0.41
N ASP A 31 13.71 8.95 0.08
CA ASP A 31 14.73 8.94 1.12
C ASP A 31 16.08 9.21 0.45
N GLY A 32 16.52 10.47 0.50
CA GLY A 32 17.66 11.00 -0.26
C GLY A 32 19.05 10.54 0.19
N LEU A 33 19.23 9.28 0.61
CA LEU A 33 20.56 8.73 0.90
C LEU A 33 21.28 8.38 -0.42
N ARG A 34 22.33 9.15 -0.72
CA ARG A 34 23.13 9.21 -1.98
C ARG A 34 23.61 7.89 -2.63
N HIS A 35 23.38 6.73 -2.02
CA HIS A 35 23.84 5.43 -2.53
C HIS A 35 22.75 4.35 -2.62
N LYS A 36 21.53 4.61 -2.16
CA LYS A 36 20.41 3.67 -2.29
C LYS A 36 19.12 4.49 -2.30
N GLU A 37 18.60 4.78 -3.49
CA GLU A 37 17.29 5.42 -3.60
C GLU A 37 16.26 4.50 -2.92
N SER A 38 15.71 4.94 -1.79
CA SER A 38 14.50 4.36 -1.22
C SER A 38 13.38 5.38 -1.24
N TRP A 39 12.16 4.86 -1.22
CA TRP A 39 10.94 5.63 -1.24
C TRP A 39 10.10 5.21 -0.05
N THR A 40 9.52 6.20 0.60
CA THR A 40 8.52 6.02 1.64
C THR A 40 7.19 6.55 1.11
N VAL A 41 6.14 5.74 1.22
CA VAL A 41 4.76 6.11 0.87
C VAL A 41 3.87 5.93 2.09
N THR A 42 3.18 6.99 2.47
CA THR A 42 2.17 6.96 3.54
C THR A 42 0.79 7.11 2.94
N ILE A 43 -0.12 6.20 3.26
CA ILE A 43 -1.54 6.28 2.89
C ILE A 43 -2.34 6.57 4.17
N LYS A 44 -2.99 7.72 4.23
CA LYS A 44 -3.81 8.14 5.39
C LYS A 44 -5.29 8.03 5.06
N PHE A 45 -6.00 7.21 5.80
CA PHE A 45 -7.45 6.99 5.67
C PHE A 45 -8.21 7.91 6.64
N THR A 46 -9.05 8.76 6.09
CA THR A 46 -9.98 9.62 6.84
C THR A 46 -11.30 8.92 7.13
N TYR A 47 -11.66 7.99 6.25
CA TYR A 47 -12.83 7.12 6.35
C TYR A 47 -12.51 5.79 5.68
N ALA A 48 -12.97 4.69 6.27
CA ALA A 48 -12.88 3.40 5.63
C ALA A 48 -13.94 2.42 6.16
N ARG A 49 -14.34 1.50 5.29
CA ARG A 49 -15.05 0.27 5.66
C ARG A 49 -14.20 -0.96 5.36
N ASN A 50 -14.15 -1.89 6.30
CA ASN A 50 -13.46 -3.17 6.14
C ASN A 50 -14.18 -4.09 5.12
N ALA A 51 -13.64 -5.28 4.90
CA ALA A 51 -14.20 -6.28 3.99
C ALA A 51 -15.64 -6.71 4.37
N ASP A 52 -15.97 -6.64 5.66
CA ASP A 52 -17.29 -6.93 6.22
C ASP A 52 -18.24 -5.72 6.17
N ASN A 53 -17.81 -4.62 5.53
CA ASN A 53 -18.54 -3.35 5.39
C ASN A 53 -18.83 -2.65 6.72
N GLU A 54 -18.02 -2.90 7.74
CA GLU A 54 -18.03 -2.20 9.02
C GLU A 54 -17.11 -0.98 8.95
N GLU A 55 -17.52 0.12 9.58
CA GLU A 55 -16.69 1.32 9.67
C GLU A 55 -15.48 1.05 10.58
N VAL A 56 -14.31 1.46 10.12
CA VAL A 56 -13.07 1.38 10.89
C VAL A 56 -12.60 2.77 11.27
N ALA A 57 -12.00 2.89 12.45
CA ALA A 57 -11.41 4.14 12.91
C ALA A 57 -10.35 4.64 11.91
N PRO A 58 -10.16 5.97 11.77
CA PRO A 58 -9.11 6.52 10.91
C PRO A 58 -7.73 5.95 11.24
N PHE A 59 -6.96 5.62 10.20
CA PHE A 59 -5.65 5.02 10.34
C PHE A 59 -4.72 5.43 9.20
N PHE A 60 -3.45 5.07 9.29
CA PHE A 60 -2.50 5.26 8.20
C PHE A 60 -1.59 4.05 8.08
N GLU A 61 -1.09 3.83 6.87
CA GLU A 61 -0.15 2.75 6.56
C GLU A 61 1.06 3.32 5.84
N VAL A 62 2.23 2.76 6.15
CA VAL A 62 3.51 3.23 5.62
C VAL A 62 4.21 2.08 4.91
N GLY A 63 4.43 2.25 3.62
CA GLY A 63 5.19 1.32 2.79
C GLY A 63 6.54 1.89 2.40
N HIS A 64 7.56 1.04 2.42
CA HIS A 64 8.92 1.38 2.02
C HIS A 64 9.31 0.56 0.78
N GLY A 65 10.19 1.09 -0.07
CA GLY A 65 10.69 0.31 -1.20
C GLY A 65 11.77 1.01 -2.00
N ALA A 66 12.51 0.25 -2.79
CA ALA A 66 13.57 0.78 -3.66
C ALA A 66 13.06 1.68 -4.80
N THR A 67 11.75 1.68 -5.07
CA THR A 67 11.11 2.57 -6.04
C THR A 67 9.79 3.08 -5.49
N LYS A 68 9.33 4.23 -5.99
CA LYS A 68 7.99 4.77 -5.69
C LYS A 68 6.88 3.73 -5.88
N GLY A 69 6.97 2.92 -6.94
CA GLY A 69 5.99 1.86 -7.20
C GLY A 69 6.00 0.78 -6.12
N LYS A 70 7.19 0.31 -5.72
CA LYS A 70 7.33 -0.70 -4.65
C LYS A 70 6.82 -0.17 -3.30
N ALA A 71 7.19 1.04 -2.93
CA ALA A 71 6.72 1.68 -1.70
C ALA A 71 5.19 1.87 -1.67
N LEU A 72 4.59 2.25 -2.81
CA LEU A 72 3.15 2.34 -2.95
C LEU A 72 2.47 0.97 -2.82
N THR A 73 3.04 -0.08 -3.40
CA THR A 73 2.52 -1.45 -3.27
C THR A 73 2.57 -1.94 -1.85
N ALA A 74 3.69 -1.72 -1.15
CA ALA A 74 3.84 -2.04 0.27
C ALA A 74 2.76 -1.35 1.11
N ALA A 75 2.61 -0.02 0.97
CA ALA A 75 1.61 0.73 1.71
C ALA A 75 0.17 0.27 1.39
N SER A 76 -0.08 -0.05 0.11
CA SER A 76 -1.36 -0.55 -0.36
C SER A 76 -1.71 -1.94 0.19
N PHE A 77 -0.71 -2.82 0.24
CA PHE A 77 -0.83 -4.16 0.80
C PHE A 77 -1.18 -4.08 2.29
N LEU A 78 -0.43 -3.29 3.06
CA LEU A 78 -0.68 -3.11 4.49
C LEU A 78 -2.09 -2.56 4.74
N ALA A 79 -2.53 -1.56 3.96
CA ALA A 79 -3.87 -1.02 4.07
C ALA A 79 -4.96 -2.05 3.76
N LEU A 80 -4.81 -2.85 2.71
CA LEU A 80 -5.79 -3.89 2.39
C LEU A 80 -5.80 -5.02 3.44
N ARG A 81 -4.67 -5.30 4.07
CA ARG A 81 -4.58 -6.24 5.19
C ARG A 81 -5.30 -5.71 6.43
N THR A 82 -5.07 -4.44 6.78
CA THR A 82 -5.77 -3.76 7.89
C THR A 82 -7.28 -3.71 7.65
N LEU A 83 -7.71 -3.57 6.40
CA LEU A 83 -9.12 -3.61 6.00
C LEU A 83 -9.70 -5.04 5.87
N GLY A 84 -8.92 -6.09 6.12
CA GLY A 84 -9.39 -7.48 6.07
C GLY A 84 -9.56 -8.06 4.65
N TYR A 85 -9.14 -7.34 3.60
CA TYR A 85 -9.17 -7.85 2.23
C TYR A 85 -8.00 -8.80 1.93
N ILE A 86 -6.99 -8.83 2.79
CA ILE A 86 -5.84 -9.73 2.71
C ILE A 86 -5.75 -10.55 4.01
N PRO A 87 -5.62 -11.88 3.94
CA PRO A 87 -5.45 -12.73 5.12
C PRO A 87 -4.24 -12.33 5.97
N PRO A 88 -4.30 -12.48 7.31
CA PRO A 88 -3.22 -12.08 8.22
C PRO A 88 -1.91 -12.85 7.98
N ASN A 89 -1.99 -14.08 7.45
CA ASN A 89 -0.82 -14.93 7.18
C ASN A 89 -0.21 -14.67 5.79
N THR A 90 -0.75 -13.72 5.01
CA THR A 90 -0.13 -13.32 3.75
C THR A 90 1.07 -12.44 4.05
N HIS A 91 2.24 -12.83 3.53
CA HIS A 91 3.45 -12.02 3.63
C HIS A 91 3.37 -10.83 2.67
N GLU A 92 3.94 -9.70 3.10
CA GLU A 92 4.15 -8.57 2.21
C GLU A 92 4.96 -9.06 1.01
N PRO A 93 4.58 -8.70 -0.23
CA PRO A 93 5.31 -9.14 -1.41
C PRO A 93 6.77 -8.75 -1.24
N GLU A 94 7.65 -9.77 -1.21
CA GLU A 94 9.08 -9.53 -1.15
C GLU A 94 9.45 -8.58 -2.28
N SER A 95 10.18 -7.53 -1.93
CA SER A 95 10.76 -6.63 -2.91
C SER A 95 11.80 -7.42 -3.68
N GLU A 96 11.40 -8.22 -4.68
CA GLU A 96 12.31 -8.98 -5.55
C GLU A 96 13.42 -8.03 -5.99
N GLY A 97 14.62 -8.39 -5.57
CA GLY A 97 15.77 -7.51 -5.53
C GLY A 97 17.01 -8.32 -5.19
N GLU A 98 17.38 -9.23 -6.09
CA GLU A 98 18.78 -9.30 -6.51
C GLU A 98 18.79 -9.05 -8.01
N ILE A 99 19.05 -7.80 -8.40
CA ILE A 99 19.67 -7.53 -9.69
C ILE A 99 21.16 -7.83 -9.45
N SER A 100 21.59 -9.03 -9.84
CA SER A 100 23.01 -9.33 -10.09
C SER A 100 23.38 -8.87 -11.49
#